data_AF-A0A4Q0SR60-F1
#
_entry.id   AF-A0A4Q0SR60-F1
#
_cell.length_a   1.000
_cell.length_b   1.000
_cell.length_c   1.000
_cell.angle_alpha   90.00
_cell.angle_beta   90.00
_cell.angle_gamma   90.00
#
_symmetry.space_group_name_H-M   'P 1'
#
loop_
_entity.id
_entity.type
_entity.pdbx_description
1 polymer ?
#
loop_
_entity_poly.entity_id
_entity_poly.type
_entity_poly.pdbx_seq_one_letter_code
_entity_poly.pdbx_strand_id
1 'polypeptide(L)' 'MPILRTTTDADPIRLLKHEAVPDAGGYEVRFADGRPSVFVYWDDMPSRRLRPDVLTRGQAEAEAKTIARTERGKLTGHGA' A
#
# COMPACT_ATOMS: atom_id res chain seq x y z
N MET A 1 -23.21 -11.34 -25.12
CA MET A 1 -22.49 -10.06 -24.93
C MET A 1 -21.22 -10.35 -24.13
N PRO A 2 -20.03 -10.48 -24.74
CA PRO A 2 -18.80 -10.63 -23.96
C PRO A 2 -18.33 -9.24 -23.51
N ILE A 3 -18.23 -9.05 -22.20
CA ILE A 3 -17.61 -7.87 -21.58
C ILE A 3 -16.09 -7.99 -21.69
N LEU A 4 -15.48 -6.91 -22.16
CA LEU A 4 -14.07 -6.74 -22.50
C LEU A 4 -13.16 -7.15 -21.34
N ARG A 5 -12.21 -8.05 -21.62
CA ARG A 5 -11.02 -8.25 -20.78
C ARG A 5 -10.11 -7.05 -20.99
N THR A 6 -10.11 -6.09 -20.06
CA THR A 6 -9.18 -4.98 -20.10
C THR A 6 -7.82 -5.41 -19.57
N THR A 7 -6.89 -5.55 -20.51
CA THR A 7 -5.51 -5.07 -20.42
C THR A 7 -4.59 -5.75 -19.40
N THR A 8 -3.92 -6.79 -19.88
CA THR A 8 -2.52 -7.09 -19.55
C THR A 8 -1.69 -5.78 -19.57
N ASP A 9 -0.87 -5.52 -18.54
CA ASP A 9 0.14 -4.42 -18.42
C ASP A 9 -0.13 -3.27 -17.42
N ALA A 10 -0.78 -3.53 -16.29
CA ALA A 10 -0.67 -2.65 -15.11
C ALA A 10 -0.20 -3.48 -13.92
N ASP A 11 0.84 -3.01 -13.20
CA ASP A 11 1.32 -3.67 -11.97
C ASP A 11 0.11 -3.94 -11.06
N PRO A 12 -0.22 -5.22 -10.78
CA PRO A 12 -1.47 -5.58 -10.11
C PRO A 12 -1.54 -5.04 -8.68
N ILE A 13 -0.39 -4.64 -8.12
CA ILE A 13 -0.27 -4.09 -6.77
C ILE A 13 0.60 -2.84 -6.81
N ARG A 14 0.01 -1.68 -6.57
CA ARG A 14 0.72 -0.39 -6.57
C ARG A 14 0.91 0.11 -5.15
N LEU A 15 2.09 0.67 -4.90
CA LEU A 15 2.40 1.36 -3.65
C LEU A 15 2.39 2.88 -3.91
N LEU A 16 1.44 3.59 -3.31
CA LEU A 16 1.27 5.04 -3.47
C LEU A 16 1.66 5.73 -2.16
N LYS A 17 2.52 6.76 -2.23
CA LYS A 17 2.82 7.60 -1.09
C LYS A 17 1.85 8.78 -1.06
N HIS A 18 1.21 8.98 0.08
CA HIS A 18 0.40 10.14 0.41
C HIS A 18 1.07 10.92 1.53
N GLU A 19 1.30 12.21 1.33
CA GLU A 19 1.81 13.12 2.35
C GLU A 19 0.77 14.20 2.59
N ALA A 20 0.16 14.19 3.77
CA ALA A 20 -0.97 15.05 4.10
C ALA A 20 -0.49 16.42 4.60
N VAL A 21 0.57 16.40 5.40
CA VAL A 21 1.33 17.56 5.87
C VAL A 21 2.81 17.18 5.90
N PRO A 22 3.74 18.14 5.96
CA PRO A 22 5.15 17.81 6.14
C PRO A 22 5.34 16.86 7.34
N ASP A 23 6.11 15.81 7.12
CA ASP A 23 6.46 14.79 8.11
C ASP A 23 5.29 13.94 8.66
N ALA A 24 4.11 13.96 8.01
CA ALA A 24 3.05 13.00 8.29
C ALA A 24 2.23 12.61 7.05
N GLY A 25 1.88 11.34 6.95
CA GLY A 25 1.19 10.81 5.78
C GLY A 25 0.87 9.32 5.88
N GLY A 26 0.73 8.68 4.72
CA GLY A 26 0.52 7.25 4.65
C GLY A 26 0.98 6.64 3.32
N TYR A 27 1.17 5.33 3.33
CA TYR A 27 1.36 4.53 2.14
C TYR A 27 0.07 3.74 1.86
N GLU A 28 -0.43 3.82 0.64
CA GLU A 28 -1.55 3.01 0.15
C GLU A 28 -1.02 1.85 -0.69
N VAL A 29 -1.37 0.63 -0.29
CA VAL A 29 -1.22 -0.57 -1.11
C VAL A 29 -2.53 -0.76 -1.86
N ARG A 30 -2.53 -0.44 -3.16
CA ARG A 30 -3.70 -0.48 -4.02
C ARG A 30 -3.69 -1.73 -4.89
N PHE A 31 -4.78 -2.48 -4.85
CA PHE A 31 -4.98 -3.68 -5.67
C PHE A 31 -5.75 -3.34 -6.95
N ALA A 32 -5.30 -3.88 -8.09
CA ALA A 32 -5.96 -3.68 -9.38
C ALA A 32 -7.24 -4.51 -9.54
N ASP A 33 -7.42 -5.52 -8.68
CA ASP A 33 -8.55 -6.48 -8.71
C ASP A 33 -9.83 -5.97 -8.01
N GLY A 34 -9.83 -4.72 -7.55
CA GLY A 34 -10.98 -4.10 -6.90
C GLY A 34 -11.12 -4.40 -5.41
N ARG A 35 -10.21 -5.17 -4.81
CA ARG A 35 -10.15 -5.31 -3.34
C ARG A 35 -9.86 -3.95 -2.67
N PRO A 36 -10.34 -3.73 -1.44
CA PRO A 36 -10.03 -2.52 -0.69
C PRO A 36 -8.51 -2.31 -0.54
N SER A 37 -8.04 -1.09 -0.76
CA SER A 37 -6.65 -0.72 -0.50
C SER A 37 -6.31 -0.85 0.99
N VAL A 38 -5.04 -1.15 1.29
CA VAL A 38 -4.51 -1.13 2.67
C VAL A 38 -3.71 0.15 2.87
N PHE A 39 -3.94 0.84 3.99
CA PHE A 39 -3.25 2.07 4.35
C PHE A 39 -2.35 1.86 5.56
N VAL A 40 -1.11 2.34 5.47
CA VAL A 40 -0.15 2.35 6.58
C VAL A 40 0.25 3.79 6.84
N TYR A 41 -0.08 4.31 8.02
CA TYR A 41 0.14 5.72 8.37
C TYR A 41 1.45 5.93 9.10
N TRP A 42 2.02 7.12 8.92
CA TRP A 42 3.23 7.56 9.61
C TRP A 42 3.13 9.02 10.04
N ASP A 43 3.83 9.32 11.12
CA ASP A 43 4.05 10.66 11.64
C ASP A 43 5.45 10.68 12.26
N ASP A 44 6.38 11.39 11.64
CA ASP A 44 7.77 11.48 12.10
C ASP A 44 7.95 12.53 13.20
N MET A 45 6.91 13.30 13.55
CA MET A 45 6.96 14.28 14.63
C MET A 45 6.37 13.71 15.92
N PRO A 46 7.20 13.28 16.90
CA PRO A 46 6.70 12.66 18.12
C PRO A 46 5.78 13.59 18.94
N SER A 47 5.98 14.90 18.82
CA SER A 47 5.17 15.94 19.47
C SER A 47 3.76 16.08 18.89
N ARG A 48 3.50 15.56 17.67
CA ARG A 48 2.19 15.61 17.00
C ARG A 48 1.47 14.27 16.98
N ARG A 49 2.16 13.20 17.38
CA ARG A 49 1.57 11.86 17.50
C ARG A 49 0.45 11.87 18.54
N LEU A 50 -0.78 11.98 18.05
CA LEU A 50 -1.99 11.77 18.84
C LEU A 50 -2.10 10.34 19.39
N ARG A 51 -1.38 9.38 18.78
CA ARG A 51 -1.37 7.99 19.23
C ARG A 51 0.05 7.42 19.26
N PRO A 52 0.40 6.62 20.28
CA PRO A 52 1.73 6.04 20.44
C PRO A 52 2.05 4.92 19.42
N ASP A 53 1.05 4.39 18.74
CA ASP A 53 1.15 3.33 17.74
C ASP A 53 1.44 3.83 16.32
N VAL A 54 1.57 5.14 16.12
CA VAL A 54 1.91 5.70 14.81
C VAL A 54 3.37 5.45 14.48
N LEU A 55 3.59 4.85 13.31
CA LEU A 55 4.91 4.49 12.81
C LEU A 55 5.73 5.73 12.40
N THR A 56 7.05 5.56 12.35
CA THR A 56 7.90 6.45 11.55
C THR A 56 7.69 6.19 10.06
N ARG A 57 8.04 7.14 9.20
CA ARG A 57 7.95 7.00 7.74
C ARG A 57 8.70 5.76 7.24
N GLY A 58 9.90 5.52 7.78
CA GLY A 58 10.71 4.35 7.41
C GLY A 58 10.05 3.03 7.79
N GLN A 59 9.43 2.97 8.97
CA GLN A 59 8.68 1.79 9.42
C GLN A 59 7.43 1.56 8.56
N ALA A 60 6.64 2.61 8.30
CA ALA A 60 5.45 2.52 7.46
C ALA A 60 5.79 2.10 6.02
N GLU A 61 6.89 2.61 5.47
CA GLU A 61 7.35 2.22 4.15
C GLU A 61 7.77 0.74 4.10
N ALA A 62 8.51 0.27 5.10
CA ALA A 62 8.93 -1.13 5.19
C ALA A 62 7.74 -2.07 5.32
N GLU A 63 6.75 -1.69 6.12
CA GLU A 63 5.52 -2.46 6.29
C GLU A 63 4.69 -2.50 5.00
N ALA A 64 4.46 -1.35 4.36
CA ALA A 64 3.70 -1.30 3.12
C ALA A 64 4.39 -2.08 1.98
N LYS A 65 5.73 -2.06 1.90
CA LYS A 65 6.51 -2.92 1.00
C LYS A 65 6.35 -4.41 1.33
N THR A 66 6.29 -4.76 2.61
CA THR A 66 6.11 -6.15 3.06
C THR A 66 4.73 -6.67 2.67
N ILE A 67 3.69 -5.86 2.87
CA ILE A 67 2.31 -6.17 2.43
C ILE A 67 2.29 -6.36 0.91
N ALA A 68 2.81 -5.40 0.16
CA ALA A 68 2.83 -5.46 -1.31
C ALA A 68 3.58 -6.70 -1.82
N ARG A 69 4.75 -7.02 -1.24
CA ARG A 69 5.51 -8.23 -1.61
C ARG A 69 4.73 -9.51 -1.31
N THR A 70 4.09 -9.59 -0.14
CA THR A 70 3.32 -10.76 0.27
C THR A 70 2.17 -11.01 -0.68
N GLU A 71 1.42 -9.96 -1.03
CA GLU A 71 0.30 -10.04 -1.96
C GLU A 71 0.76 -10.37 -3.39
N ARG A 72 1.90 -9.83 -3.84
CA ARG A 72 2.50 -10.24 -5.13
C ARG A 72 2.87 -11.73 -5.14
N GLY A 73 3.40 -12.25 -4.03
CA GLY A 73 3.71 -13.67 -3.87
C GLY A 73 2.48 -14.57 -4.04
N LYS A 74 1.32 -14.13 -3.52
CA LYS A 74 0.04 -14.84 -3.69
C LYS A 74 -0.39 -14.89 -5.15
N LEU A 75 -0.16 -13.82 -5.92
CA LEU A 75 -0.49 -13.78 -7.35
C LEU A 75 0.41 -14.71 -8.18
N THR A 76 1.71 -14.77 -7.87
CA THR A 76 2.65 -15.65 -8.58
C THR A 76 2.42 -17.14 -8.29
N GLY A 77 1.88 -17.47 -7.10
CA GLY A 77 1.61 -18.86 -6.69
C GLY A 77 0.32 -19.46 -7.24
N HIS A 78 -0.52 -18.69 -7.95
CA HIS A 78 -1.80 -19.14 -8.51
C HIS A 78 -1.72 -19.58 -9.99
N GLY A 79 -0.51 -19.83 -10.49
CA GLY A 79 -0.23 -20.21 -11.88
C GLY A 79 0.62 -21.48 -12.02
N ALA A 80 0.53 -22.41 -11.06
CA ALA A 80 1.17 -23.73 -11.12
C ALA A 80 0.12 -24.85 -11.07
#